data_AF-A0A7R9TC52-F1
#
_entry.id   AF-A0A7R9TC52-F1
#
_cell.length_a   1.000
_cell.length_b   1.000
_cell.length_c   1.000
_cell.angle_alpha   90.00
_cell.angle_beta   90.00
_cell.angle_gamma   90.00
#
_symmetry.space_group_name_H-M   'P 1'
#
loop_
_entity.id
_entity.type
_entity.pdbx_description
1 polymer ?
#
loop_
_entity_poly.entity_id
_entity_poly.type
_entity_poly.pdbx_seq_one_letter_code
_entity_poly.pdbx_strand_id
1 'polypeptide(L)'
;PVRSWNQFSGLFPGTNGLRKQKNDESHGSLAEIVMAESAKSKINYDKCKVIATIGGPLSHTVDQLSDLLRAGMACARFDFTTGSRTLEDHLDTLKNLNEARRRTKHMCAVYCHVGGNVFAVSKRTKDTRVAFTAGQTVTLTHGAPTCDGSDVLPMGSNSVEDELDF
;
A
#
# COMPACT_ATOMS: atom_id res chain seq x y z
N PRO A 1 -31.66 40.03 26.73
CA PRO A 1 -30.44 39.49 27.38
C PRO A 1 -29.59 38.71 26.37
N VAL A 2 -28.70 39.42 25.69
CA VAL A 2 -27.81 38.91 24.64
C VAL A 2 -26.61 38.25 25.34
N ARG A 3 -26.46 36.93 25.20
CA ARG A 3 -25.29 36.22 25.72
C ARG A 3 -24.09 36.51 24.81
N SER A 4 -23.04 37.05 25.40
CA SER A 4 -21.80 37.46 24.74
C SER A 4 -21.10 36.29 24.05
N TRP A 5 -20.68 36.51 22.82
CA TRP A 5 -19.95 35.59 21.94
C TRP A 5 -18.46 35.36 22.29
N ASN A 6 -18.05 35.57 23.55
CA ASN A 6 -16.64 35.53 23.96
C ASN A 6 -16.35 34.43 24.99
N GLN A 7 -16.65 33.17 24.67
CA GLN A 7 -16.20 32.05 25.53
C GLN A 7 -15.83 30.75 24.81
N PHE A 8 -15.67 30.76 23.48
CA PHE A 8 -15.14 29.63 22.71
C PHE A 8 -13.94 30.07 21.84
N SER A 9 -12.92 30.61 22.48
CA SER A 9 -11.58 30.76 21.89
C SER A 9 -10.58 29.80 22.54
N GLY A 10 -11.03 28.56 22.79
CA GLY A 10 -10.13 27.44 22.97
C GLY A 10 -9.80 26.88 21.59
N LEU A 11 -8.67 27.32 21.01
CA LEU A 11 -8.06 26.66 19.87
C LEU A 11 -7.76 25.22 20.32
N PHE A 12 -8.63 24.26 20.01
CA PHE A 12 -8.30 22.85 20.21
C PHE A 12 -7.10 22.56 19.31
N PRO A 13 -5.89 22.32 19.86
CA PRO A 13 -4.83 21.81 19.02
C PRO A 13 -5.25 20.38 18.71
N GLY A 14 -5.67 20.14 17.47
CA GLY A 14 -5.89 18.80 16.94
C GLY A 14 -4.59 18.03 17.06
N THR A 15 -4.40 17.36 18.19
CA THR A 15 -3.26 16.50 18.44
C THR A 15 -3.75 15.08 18.25
N ASN A 16 -3.27 14.45 17.19
CA ASN A 16 -3.34 13.00 17.03
C ASN A 16 -2.42 12.37 18.10
N GLY A 17 -2.92 12.25 19.34
CA GLY A 17 -2.43 11.30 20.33
C GLY A 17 -0.96 11.38 20.78
N LEU A 18 -0.31 12.56 20.75
CA LEU A 18 1.08 12.67 21.24
C LEU A 18 1.12 12.89 22.77
N ARG A 19 1.49 11.84 23.51
CA ARG A 19 1.88 11.93 24.92
C ARG A 19 3.36 12.35 24.99
N LYS A 20 3.63 13.60 25.36
CA LYS A 20 5.01 14.09 25.62
C LYS A 20 5.46 13.57 26.99
N GLN A 21 6.44 12.66 27.03
CA GLN A 21 7.20 12.40 28.26
C GLN A 21 8.51 13.21 28.18
N LYS A 22 8.74 14.06 29.19
CA LYS A 22 10.06 14.68 29.46
C LYS A 22 11.04 13.56 29.80
N ASN A 23 12.28 13.65 29.33
CA ASN A 23 13.42 13.05 30.03
C ASN A 23 14.69 13.87 29.79
N ASP A 24 15.53 13.81 30.83
CA ASP A 24 16.60 14.70 31.28
C ASP A 24 17.98 14.33 30.66
N GLU A 25 18.91 15.28 30.64
CA GLU A 25 20.17 15.25 29.88
C GLU A 25 21.29 14.43 30.56
N SER A 26 21.89 13.47 29.83
CA SER A 26 23.29 13.01 30.03
C SER A 26 23.72 12.12 28.85
N HIS A 27 24.39 12.69 27.84
CA HIS A 27 24.69 11.99 26.59
C HIS A 27 26.06 11.32 26.59
N GLY A 28 26.07 9.98 26.55
CA GLY A 28 27.18 9.18 26.01
C GLY A 28 27.34 9.40 24.50
N SER A 29 28.39 8.82 23.90
CA SER A 29 28.64 9.02 22.47
C SER A 29 27.45 8.54 21.62
N LEU A 30 27.16 9.27 20.53
CA LEU A 30 26.03 8.98 19.62
C LEU A 30 26.01 7.52 19.15
N ALA A 31 27.19 6.92 18.95
CA ALA A 31 27.32 5.53 18.54
C ALA A 31 26.90 4.55 19.66
N GLU A 32 27.26 4.81 20.92
CA GLU A 32 26.87 3.96 22.05
C GLU A 32 25.36 4.04 22.34
N ILE A 33 24.75 5.22 22.20
CA ILE A 33 23.30 5.40 22.35
C ILE A 33 22.54 4.66 21.25
N VAL A 34 22.98 4.78 19.99
CA VAL A 34 22.35 4.12 18.84
C VAL A 34 22.46 2.61 18.92
N MET A 35 23.60 2.07 19.39
CA MET A 35 23.80 0.63 19.50
C MET A 35 23.13 0.04 20.76
N ALA A 36 23.03 0.78 21.87
CA ALA A 36 22.34 0.34 23.08
C ALA A 36 20.79 0.41 22.95
N GLU A 37 20.25 1.30 22.11
CA GLU A 37 18.80 1.35 21.81
C GLU A 37 18.34 0.32 20.75
N SER A 38 19.25 -0.52 20.22
CA SER A 38 18.95 -1.54 19.22
C SER A 38 18.26 -2.79 19.80
N ALA A 39 17.14 -2.60 20.50
CA ALA A 39 16.16 -3.66 20.77
C ALA A 39 14.77 -3.37 20.16
N LYS A 40 14.57 -2.20 19.56
CA LYS A 40 13.49 -1.88 18.61
C LYS A 40 13.79 -0.48 18.12
N SER A 41 14.14 -0.32 16.84
CA SER A 41 14.20 1.00 16.23
C SER A 41 12.86 1.71 16.49
N LYS A 42 12.84 2.70 17.38
CA LYS A 42 11.76 3.69 17.41
C LYS A 42 11.96 4.57 16.19
N ILE A 43 11.65 4.02 15.01
CA ILE A 43 11.29 4.87 13.88
C ILE A 43 10.20 5.78 14.43
N ASN A 44 10.44 7.08 14.38
CA ASN A 44 9.48 8.06 14.81
C ASN A 44 8.37 8.09 13.74
N TYR A 45 7.49 7.07 13.77
CA TYR A 45 6.33 6.86 12.88
C TYR A 45 5.33 8.03 12.93
N ASP A 46 5.57 8.98 13.83
CA ASP A 46 4.71 10.12 14.09
C ASP A 46 4.58 11.01 12.85
N LYS A 47 5.60 11.04 11.96
CA LYS A 47 5.58 11.83 10.72
C LYS A 47 5.26 11.04 9.46
N CYS A 48 5.87 9.86 9.25
CA CYS A 48 5.69 9.08 8.03
C CYS A 48 4.53 8.10 8.17
N LYS A 49 3.54 8.19 7.28
CA LYS A 49 2.38 7.28 7.28
C LYS A 49 2.63 6.15 6.28
N VAL A 50 2.39 4.91 6.73
CA VAL A 50 2.58 3.71 5.92
C VAL A 50 1.27 3.36 5.22
N ILE A 51 1.34 3.29 3.89
CA ILE A 51 0.27 2.77 3.04
C ILE A 51 0.71 1.39 2.58
N ALA A 52 -0.09 0.35 2.82
CA ALA A 52 0.22 -1.00 2.38
C ALA A 52 -0.85 -1.50 1.40
N THR A 53 -0.42 -2.09 0.28
CA THR A 53 -1.32 -2.84 -0.60
C THR A 53 -1.70 -4.15 0.08
N ILE A 54 -3.00 -4.43 0.20
CA ILE A 54 -3.52 -5.60 0.91
C ILE A 54 -4.38 -6.49 0.00
N GLY A 55 -4.72 -7.68 0.50
CA GLY A 55 -5.50 -8.69 -0.24
C GLY A 55 -4.65 -9.69 -1.00
N GLY A 56 -3.32 -9.61 -0.90
CA GLY A 56 -2.43 -10.67 -1.36
C GLY A 56 -2.35 -11.85 -0.36
N PRO A 57 -1.62 -12.92 -0.70
CA PRO A 57 -1.51 -14.12 0.14
C PRO A 57 -1.04 -13.85 1.58
N LEU A 58 -0.22 -12.82 1.77
CA LEU A 58 0.33 -12.43 3.07
C LEU A 58 -0.44 -11.30 3.79
N SER A 59 -1.58 -10.87 3.25
CA SER A 59 -2.29 -9.66 3.73
C SER A 59 -3.81 -9.72 3.54
N HIS A 60 -4.42 -10.91 3.64
CA HIS A 60 -5.85 -11.08 3.43
C HIS A 60 -6.60 -11.58 4.67
N THR A 61 -5.94 -12.30 5.58
CA THR A 61 -6.57 -12.81 6.81
C THR A 61 -6.63 -11.75 7.91
N VAL A 62 -7.55 -11.92 8.86
CA VAL A 62 -7.72 -10.99 9.99
C VAL A 62 -6.45 -10.88 10.85
N ASP A 63 -5.73 -11.97 11.06
CA ASP A 63 -4.53 -11.99 11.91
C ASP A 63 -3.36 -11.28 11.22
N GLN A 64 -3.12 -11.57 9.94
CA GLN A 64 -2.13 -10.84 9.12
C GLN A 64 -2.42 -9.33 9.12
N LEU A 65 -3.68 -8.94 8.89
CA LEU A 65 -4.09 -7.54 8.89
C LEU A 65 -3.93 -6.90 10.28
N SER A 66 -4.19 -7.65 11.34
CA SER A 66 -3.97 -7.18 12.72
C SER A 66 -2.50 -6.91 13.00
N ASP A 67 -1.60 -7.75 12.48
CA ASP A 67 -0.17 -7.57 12.62
C ASP A 67 0.34 -6.38 11.79
N LEU A 68 -0.18 -6.18 10.58
CA LEU A 68 0.10 -4.98 9.78
C LEU A 68 -0.35 -3.70 10.49
N LEU A 69 -1.53 -3.69 11.12
CA LEU A 69 -2.02 -2.55 11.90
C LEU A 69 -1.11 -2.26 13.11
N ARG A 70 -0.69 -3.29 13.85
CA ARG A 70 0.24 -3.14 14.99
C ARG A 70 1.64 -2.70 14.55
N ALA A 71 2.06 -3.10 13.35
CA ALA A 71 3.33 -2.69 12.76
C ALA A 71 3.32 -1.24 12.27
N GLY A 72 2.15 -0.57 12.23
CA GLY A 72 2.03 0.85 11.91
C GLY A 72 1.41 1.16 10.56
N MET A 73 0.72 0.21 9.91
CA MET A 73 -0.08 0.49 8.71
C MET A 73 -1.16 1.53 9.02
N ALA A 74 -1.13 2.66 8.33
CA ALA A 74 -2.08 3.77 8.49
C ALA A 74 -3.16 3.80 7.40
N CYS A 75 -2.88 3.21 6.24
CA CYS A 75 -3.84 3.11 5.14
C CYS A 75 -3.70 1.76 4.40
N ALA A 76 -4.84 1.14 4.15
CA ALA A 76 -4.99 -0.05 3.33
C ALA A 76 -5.30 0.37 1.88
N ARG A 77 -4.39 0.03 0.97
CA ARG A 77 -4.55 0.23 -0.48
C ARG A 77 -5.15 -1.02 -1.11
N PHE A 78 -6.29 -0.87 -1.77
CA PHE A 78 -6.93 -1.88 -2.61
C PHE A 78 -6.57 -1.58 -4.06
N ASP A 79 -5.86 -2.49 -4.72
CA ASP A 79 -5.42 -2.31 -6.11
C ASP A 79 -6.35 -3.04 -7.07
N PHE A 80 -7.10 -2.27 -7.88
CA PHE A 80 -8.03 -2.78 -8.89
C PHE A 80 -7.41 -2.82 -10.29
N THR A 81 -6.09 -2.61 -10.42
CA THR A 81 -5.41 -2.62 -11.73
C THR A 81 -4.94 -4.00 -12.16
N THR A 82 -4.80 -4.92 -11.22
CA THR A 82 -4.40 -6.30 -11.46
C THR A 82 -5.65 -7.16 -11.64
N GLY A 83 -5.79 -7.80 -12.79
CA GLY A 83 -6.91 -8.71 -13.09
C GLY A 83 -6.93 -10.00 -12.26
N SER A 84 -5.90 -10.25 -11.44
CA SER A 84 -5.77 -11.47 -10.64
C SER A 84 -6.80 -11.65 -9.53
N ARG A 85 -7.63 -10.63 -9.23
CA ARG A 85 -8.55 -10.63 -8.09
C ARG A 85 -9.95 -10.17 -8.48
N THR A 86 -10.94 -10.89 -7.96
CA THR A 86 -12.35 -10.58 -8.16
C THR A 86 -12.82 -9.47 -7.21
N LEU A 87 -13.94 -8.82 -7.53
CA LEU A 87 -14.54 -7.81 -6.65
C LEU A 87 -14.91 -8.41 -5.29
N GLU A 88 -15.37 -9.66 -5.28
CA GLU A 88 -15.68 -10.45 -4.10
C GLU A 88 -14.46 -10.61 -3.18
N ASP A 89 -13.29 -10.90 -3.74
CA ASP A 89 -12.04 -11.01 -2.97
C ASP A 89 -11.68 -9.68 -2.26
N HIS A 90 -11.90 -8.55 -2.94
CA HIS A 90 -11.70 -7.23 -2.34
C HIS A 90 -12.71 -6.97 -1.22
N LEU A 91 -13.98 -7.34 -1.39
CA LEU A 91 -15.00 -7.20 -0.36
C LEU A 91 -14.70 -8.05 0.86
N ASP A 92 -14.23 -9.29 0.69
CA ASP A 92 -13.86 -10.16 1.79
C ASP A 92 -12.63 -9.65 2.55
N THR A 93 -11.65 -9.10 1.82
CA THR A 93 -10.50 -8.42 2.44
C THR A 93 -10.95 -7.19 3.26
N LEU A 94 -11.94 -6.43 2.78
CA LEU A 94 -12.49 -5.29 3.50
C LEU A 94 -13.22 -5.71 4.78
N LYS A 95 -13.96 -6.83 4.76
CA LYS A 95 -14.58 -7.40 5.96
C LYS A 95 -13.51 -7.79 6.99
N ASN A 96 -12.46 -8.48 6.55
CA ASN A 96 -11.35 -8.88 7.42
C ASN A 96 -10.60 -7.68 8.00
N LEU A 97 -10.38 -6.63 7.20
CA LEU A 97 -9.77 -5.37 7.66
C LEU A 97 -10.62 -4.69 8.73
N ASN A 98 -11.94 -4.64 8.55
CA ASN A 98 -12.85 -4.08 9.54
C ASN A 98 -12.81 -4.87 10.86
N GLU A 99 -12.73 -6.20 10.79
CA GLU A 99 -12.56 -7.03 11.96
C GLU A 99 -11.21 -6.79 12.66
N ALA A 100 -10.11 -6.79 11.90
CA ALA A 100 -8.76 -6.50 12.41
C ALA A 100 -8.69 -5.12 13.08
N ARG A 101 -9.32 -4.11 12.48
CA ARG A 101 -9.48 -2.76 13.05
C ARG A 101 -10.20 -2.79 14.39
N ARG A 102 -11.29 -3.56 14.50
CA ARG A 102 -12.05 -3.71 15.75
C ARG A 102 -11.26 -4.45 16.84
N ARG A 103 -10.47 -5.45 16.47
CA ARG A 103 -9.60 -6.24 17.38
C ARG A 103 -8.43 -5.40 17.90
N THR A 104 -7.73 -4.70 17.01
CA THR A 104 -6.51 -3.95 17.35
C THR A 104 -6.78 -2.54 17.89
N LYS A 105 -7.95 -1.97 17.65
CA LYS A 105 -8.29 -0.56 17.97
C LYS A 105 -7.41 0.48 17.25
N HIS A 106 -6.77 0.10 16.14
CA HIS A 106 -6.01 1.03 15.30
C HIS A 106 -6.91 1.60 14.20
N MET A 107 -6.79 2.89 13.91
CA MET A 107 -7.48 3.47 12.75
C MET A 107 -6.69 3.16 11.47
N CYS A 108 -7.41 2.88 10.39
CA CYS A 108 -6.82 2.65 9.08
C CYS A 108 -7.73 3.26 8.01
N ALA A 109 -7.17 4.12 7.16
CA ALA A 109 -7.88 4.65 6.01
C ALA A 109 -7.96 3.61 4.89
N VAL A 110 -8.99 3.68 4.06
CA VAL A 110 -9.12 2.84 2.86
C VAL A 110 -8.84 3.69 1.64
N TYR A 111 -7.94 3.21 0.79
CA TYR A 111 -7.58 3.83 -0.48
C TYR A 111 -7.86 2.85 -1.63
N CYS A 112 -8.78 3.23 -2.51
CA CYS A 112 -9.10 2.45 -3.71
C CYS A 112 -8.28 2.98 -4.88
N HIS A 113 -7.32 2.19 -5.35
CA HIS A 113 -6.53 2.48 -6.53
C HIS A 113 -7.21 1.85 -7.75
N VAL A 114 -7.87 2.70 -8.54
CA VAL A 114 -8.47 2.33 -9.81
C VAL A 114 -7.46 2.51 -10.95
N GLY A 115 -7.59 1.69 -11.99
CA GLY A 115 -6.78 1.82 -13.19
C GLY A 115 -7.04 3.12 -13.94
N GLY A 116 -6.07 3.49 -14.75
CA GLY A 116 -6.18 4.55 -15.75
C GLY A 116 -5.84 4.02 -17.14
N ASN A 117 -5.46 4.94 -18.03
CA ASN A 117 -4.91 4.56 -19.33
C ASN A 117 -3.53 3.95 -19.14
N VAL A 118 -3.46 2.61 -19.16
CA VAL A 118 -2.22 1.84 -19.07
C VAL A 118 -1.97 1.18 -20.42
N PHE A 119 -0.75 1.30 -20.92
CA PHE A 119 -0.27 0.50 -22.03
C PHE A 119 0.46 -0.71 -21.45
N ALA A 120 -0.16 -1.88 -21.55
CA ALA A 120 0.39 -3.12 -21.02
C ALA A 120 0.92 -3.99 -22.16
N VAL A 121 2.05 -4.64 -21.89
CA VAL A 121 2.53 -5.77 -22.71
C VAL A 121 1.93 -7.05 -22.13
N SER A 122 1.27 -7.85 -22.96
CA SER A 122 0.86 -9.20 -22.56
C SER A 122 1.91 -10.24 -22.91
N LYS A 123 2.01 -11.26 -22.06
CA LYS A 123 2.80 -12.46 -22.36
C LYS A 123 1.95 -13.44 -23.14
N ARG A 124 2.57 -14.22 -24.02
CA ARG A 124 1.87 -15.28 -24.77
C ARG A 124 1.27 -16.35 -23.86
N THR A 125 1.95 -16.70 -22.77
CA THR A 125 1.46 -17.67 -21.77
C THR A 125 1.90 -17.26 -20.35
N LYS A 126 1.16 -17.70 -19.33
CA LYS A 126 1.43 -17.36 -17.91
C LYS A 126 2.84 -17.75 -17.46
N ASP A 127 3.37 -18.88 -17.94
CA ASP A 127 4.68 -19.42 -17.52
C ASP A 127 5.86 -18.96 -18.38
N THR A 128 5.65 -18.22 -19.46
CA THR A 128 6.78 -17.78 -20.30
C THR A 128 7.53 -16.63 -19.62
N ARG A 129 8.79 -16.90 -19.23
CA ARG A 129 9.72 -15.86 -18.81
C ARG A 129 10.33 -15.22 -20.06
N VAL A 130 10.06 -13.93 -20.27
CA VAL A 130 10.72 -13.16 -21.32
C VAL A 130 12.10 -12.75 -20.81
N ALA A 131 13.14 -13.10 -21.55
CA ALA A 131 14.52 -12.74 -21.26
C ALA A 131 15.08 -11.95 -22.45
N PHE A 132 15.75 -10.84 -22.16
CA PHE A 132 16.38 -9.99 -23.17
C PHE A 132 17.89 -10.04 -23.00
N THR A 133 18.60 -9.94 -24.12
CA THR A 133 20.05 -9.82 -24.19
C THR A 133 20.43 -8.38 -24.56
N ALA A 134 21.56 -7.90 -24.04
CA ALA A 134 22.02 -6.55 -24.35
C ALA A 134 22.30 -6.40 -25.84
N GLY A 135 21.72 -5.37 -26.48
CA GLY A 135 21.82 -5.15 -27.93
C GLY A 135 20.74 -5.84 -28.76
N GLN A 136 19.86 -6.64 -28.14
CA GLN A 136 18.70 -7.23 -28.82
C GLN A 136 17.70 -6.15 -29.23
N THR A 137 17.23 -6.21 -30.49
CA THR A 137 16.14 -5.37 -30.97
C THR A 137 14.81 -5.99 -30.59
N VAL A 138 13.95 -5.24 -29.92
CA VAL A 138 12.60 -5.66 -29.52
C VAL A 138 11.59 -4.78 -30.23
N THR A 139 10.59 -5.40 -30.85
CA THR A 139 9.50 -4.71 -31.56
C THR A 139 8.24 -4.71 -30.71
N LEU A 140 7.65 -3.54 -30.50
CA LEU A 140 6.34 -3.41 -29.85
C LEU A 140 5.27 -3.26 -30.93
N THR A 141 4.27 -4.15 -30.93
CA THR A 141 3.20 -4.15 -31.93
C THR A 141 1.84 -3.97 -31.27
N HIS A 142 0.97 -3.14 -31.81
CA HIS A 142 -0.41 -3.00 -31.30
C HIS A 142 -1.28 -4.18 -31.78
N GLY A 143 -2.01 -4.83 -30.87
CA GLY A 143 -2.90 -5.96 -31.17
C GLY A 143 -2.29 -7.35 -30.93
N ALA A 144 -2.95 -8.41 -31.41
CA ALA A 144 -2.55 -9.80 -31.18
C ALA A 144 -1.13 -10.10 -31.73
N PRO A 145 -0.28 -10.82 -30.97
CA PRO A 145 1.10 -11.08 -31.38
C PRO A 145 1.12 -11.89 -32.69
N THR A 146 1.81 -11.37 -33.70
CA THR A 146 1.94 -12.00 -35.03
C THR A 146 3.13 -12.96 -35.15
N CYS A 147 3.91 -13.20 -34.09
CA CYS A 147 5.03 -14.13 -34.17
C CYS A 147 5.36 -14.86 -32.85
N ASP A 148 6.07 -15.98 -33.00
CA ASP A 148 6.38 -16.94 -31.92
C ASP A 148 7.64 -16.60 -31.10
N GLY A 149 8.34 -15.50 -31.40
CA GLY A 149 9.62 -15.12 -30.79
C GLY A 149 9.51 -14.21 -29.56
N SER A 150 10.57 -14.18 -28.73
CA SER A 150 10.72 -13.27 -27.57
C SER A 150 10.84 -11.79 -27.92
N ASP A 151 10.99 -11.50 -29.21
CA ASP A 151 11.47 -10.22 -29.71
C ASP A 151 10.33 -9.30 -30.14
N VAL A 152 9.10 -9.82 -30.19
CA VAL A 152 7.91 -9.03 -30.50
C VAL A 152 6.92 -9.13 -29.35
N LEU A 153 6.53 -7.98 -28.83
CA LEU A 153 5.65 -7.88 -27.68
C LEU A 153 4.35 -7.16 -28.09
N PRO A 154 3.19 -7.81 -27.90
CA PRO A 154 1.91 -7.19 -28.16
C PRO A 154 1.63 -6.11 -27.11
N MET A 155 1.18 -4.95 -27.57
CA MET A 155 0.73 -3.82 -26.77
C MET A 155 -0.79 -3.73 -26.88
N GLY A 156 -1.47 -3.76 -25.74
CA GLY A 156 -2.90 -3.47 -25.64
C GLY A 156 -3.14 -2.10 -25.01
N SER A 157 -4.12 -1.36 -25.52
CA SER A 157 -4.83 -0.34 -24.75
C SER A 157 -5.93 -1.00 -23.94
N ASN A 158 -6.27 -0.46 -22.77
CA ASN A 158 -7.38 -0.90 -21.89
C ASN A 158 -8.79 -0.75 -22.51
N SER A 159 -8.94 -0.89 -23.84
CA SER A 159 -10.20 -0.92 -24.56
C SER A 159 -10.89 -2.27 -24.38
N VAL A 160 -11.45 -2.46 -23.18
CA VAL A 160 -12.74 -3.14 -22.82
C VAL A 160 -13.07 -4.53 -23.40
N GLU A 161 -12.28 -5.16 -24.26
CA GLU A 161 -12.68 -6.45 -24.88
C GLU A 161 -11.76 -7.63 -24.58
N ASP A 162 -10.53 -7.38 -24.11
CA ASP A 162 -9.65 -8.46 -23.66
C ASP A 162 -9.55 -8.42 -22.13
N GLU A 163 -10.14 -9.42 -21.48
CA GLU A 163 -9.87 -9.73 -20.08
C GLU A 163 -8.35 -9.76 -19.87
N LEU A 164 -7.82 -8.71 -19.22
CA LEU A 164 -6.43 -8.67 -18.81
C LEU A 164 -6.26 -9.63 -17.63
N ASP A 165 -6.08 -10.89 -17.97
CA ASP A 165 -5.75 -11.99 -17.06
C ASP A 165 -4.30 -11.79 -16.57
N PHE A 166 -4.12 -10.95 -15.55
CA PHE A 166 -2.84 -10.81 -14.84
C PHE A 166 -2.70 -11.86 -13.76
#